data_AF-A0A415RR93-F1
#
_entry.id   AF-A0A415RR93-F1
#
_cell.length_a   1.000
_cell.length_b   1.000
_cell.length_c   1.000
_cell.angle_alpha   90.00
_cell.angle_beta   90.00
_cell.angle_gamma   90.00
#
_symmetry.space_group_name_H-M   'P 1'
#
loop_
_entity.id
_entity.type
_entity.pdbx_description
1 polymer ?
#
loop_
_entity_poly.entity_id
_entity_poly.type
_entity_poly.pdbx_seq_one_letter_code
_entity_poly.pdbx_strand_id
1 'polypeptide(L)'
;MGFKKVFLWGGATAANQLEGGAHEGNRGPANVDFMPLGKDRYLVGTGKMKMYDFDDQHFYPALTAVDFYHHYKEDIALFGEMGFKTYRLSIAWTRIFPNGDEKKPNEEGLKFYENIFKECHKYSIEPLVTINHFDCPMYLIKKIGGWRSREMIHYFYKLCMTLFNRYKGLVKYWITFNEINMILHFPFVAAGISFEENENETQVMITAVHHQLIASAMATRLAHEIDSNNQIGCMLAAGSYYPETCKPEDYWKAICDNREIYMFADVQARGYYHNYALKWIEERNAKIDFREGDKELLKENTVDFVSFSYYSSRVSSSDLSKGNQSESNIFASARNPYLKESEWGWAIDPLGFRSTINELYDRYQKPLFVVENGLGAKDIIEKDGSIHDEYRIDYLRQHIQAMKDAVEKDGVDLMGYTTWGCIDLISNGTGEVKKRYGFIYVDRDNLGNGTYKRIKKDSFYWYKKVIETNGINL
;
A
#
# COMPACT_ATOMS: atom_id res chain seq x y z
N MET A 1 21.69 -16.39 13.90
CA MET A 1 21.37 -17.03 12.60
C MET A 1 21.13 -15.86 11.65
N GLY A 2 20.37 -15.98 10.57
CA GLY A 2 20.07 -14.88 9.64
C GLY A 2 18.75 -15.15 8.94
N PHE A 3 18.31 -14.24 8.07
CA PHE A 3 17.13 -14.48 7.25
C PHE A 3 17.31 -15.73 6.35
N LYS A 4 16.19 -16.30 5.89
CA LYS A 4 16.20 -17.42 4.93
C LYS A 4 17.13 -17.08 3.76
N LYS A 5 17.81 -18.09 3.18
CA LYS A 5 18.71 -17.86 2.02
C LYS A 5 18.01 -17.20 0.82
N VAL A 6 16.70 -17.42 0.69
CA VAL A 6 15.83 -16.89 -0.37
C VAL A 6 14.95 -15.74 0.12
N PHE A 7 15.38 -14.99 1.14
CA PHE A 7 14.62 -13.84 1.65
C PHE A 7 14.53 -12.75 0.58
N LEU A 8 13.30 -12.28 0.32
CA LEU A 8 13.00 -11.33 -0.75
C LEU A 8 13.24 -9.89 -0.28
N TRP A 9 14.51 -9.48 -0.26
CA TRP A 9 14.89 -8.08 -0.07
C TRP A 9 14.51 -7.23 -1.28
N GLY A 10 13.98 -6.04 -1.06
CA GLY A 10 13.63 -5.16 -2.15
C GLY A 10 13.15 -3.78 -1.75
N GLY A 11 12.38 -3.19 -2.64
CA GLY A 11 11.72 -1.90 -2.49
C GLY A 11 10.32 -1.92 -3.10
N ALA A 12 9.48 -0.99 -2.67
CA ALA A 12 8.09 -0.89 -3.05
C ALA A 12 7.71 0.50 -3.55
N THR A 13 6.88 0.55 -4.58
CA THR A 13 6.30 1.77 -5.14
C THR A 13 4.85 1.52 -5.57
N ALA A 14 4.16 2.60 -5.95
CA ALA A 14 2.83 2.55 -6.56
C ALA A 14 2.83 3.35 -7.86
N ALA A 15 2.11 2.86 -8.88
CA ALA A 15 2.06 3.43 -10.22
C ALA A 15 1.72 4.92 -10.21
N ASN A 16 0.65 5.32 -9.52
CA ASN A 16 0.19 6.71 -9.46
C ASN A 16 1.14 7.67 -8.72
N GLN A 17 2.07 7.15 -7.93
CA GLN A 17 3.04 7.94 -7.17
C GLN A 17 4.39 8.06 -7.87
N LEU A 18 4.63 7.22 -8.88
CA LEU A 18 5.94 7.01 -9.49
C LEU A 18 5.95 7.16 -11.02
N GLU A 19 4.93 6.68 -11.73
CA GLU A 19 4.99 6.55 -13.18
C GLU A 19 4.96 7.89 -13.90
N GLY A 20 4.01 8.77 -13.59
CA GLY A 20 3.70 9.90 -14.46
C GLY A 20 3.11 9.42 -15.80
N GLY A 21 3.35 10.18 -16.89
CA GLY A 21 2.82 9.84 -18.23
C GLY A 21 1.30 9.64 -18.23
N ALA A 22 0.56 10.45 -17.47
CA ALA A 22 -0.85 10.21 -17.18
C ALA A 22 -1.77 10.29 -18.42
N HIS A 23 -1.30 10.97 -19.47
CA HIS A 23 -1.99 11.15 -20.75
C HIS A 23 -1.34 10.36 -21.90
N GLU A 24 -0.40 9.47 -21.58
CA GLU A 24 0.38 8.72 -22.55
C GLU A 24 0.00 7.24 -22.56
N GLY A 25 0.25 6.60 -23.70
CA GLY A 25 -0.03 5.18 -23.90
C GLY A 25 -1.51 4.81 -23.78
N ASN A 26 -2.40 5.72 -24.18
CA ASN A 26 -3.86 5.58 -24.10
C ASN A 26 -4.36 5.29 -22.66
N ARG A 27 -3.66 5.80 -21.65
CA ARG A 27 -4.09 5.71 -20.25
C ARG A 27 -5.32 6.60 -19.99
N GLY A 28 -6.31 6.05 -19.29
CA GLY A 28 -7.45 6.82 -18.77
C GLY A 28 -7.16 7.48 -17.41
N PRO A 29 -7.98 8.46 -16.98
CA PRO A 29 -7.81 9.08 -15.68
C PRO A 29 -8.27 8.16 -14.54
N ALA A 30 -7.48 8.04 -13.49
CA ALA A 30 -7.83 7.37 -12.25
C ALA A 30 -8.25 8.37 -11.18
N ASN A 31 -9.05 7.97 -10.19
CA ASN A 31 -9.40 8.80 -9.01
C ASN A 31 -8.17 9.49 -8.37
N VAL A 32 -7.07 8.76 -8.22
CA VAL A 32 -5.84 9.26 -7.60
C VAL A 32 -5.14 10.34 -8.42
N ASP A 33 -5.46 10.49 -9.71
CA ASP A 33 -4.95 11.61 -10.53
C ASP A 33 -5.59 12.93 -10.10
N PHE A 34 -6.82 12.90 -9.57
CA PHE A 34 -7.56 14.06 -9.10
C PHE A 34 -7.24 14.43 -7.65
N MET A 35 -6.25 13.80 -7.03
CA MET A 35 -5.81 14.16 -5.67
C MET A 35 -4.87 15.37 -5.73
N PRO A 36 -5.31 16.58 -5.31
CA PRO A 36 -4.51 17.78 -5.46
C PRO A 36 -3.36 17.81 -4.44
N LEU A 37 -2.40 18.69 -4.68
CA LEU A 37 -1.46 19.16 -3.65
C LEU A 37 -2.14 20.24 -2.80
N GLY A 38 -1.94 20.20 -1.48
CA GLY A 38 -2.36 21.26 -0.57
C GLY A 38 -3.59 20.91 0.29
N LYS A 39 -4.24 21.94 0.83
CA LYS A 39 -5.25 21.83 1.90
C LYS A 39 -6.47 20.96 1.55
N ASP A 40 -6.88 20.96 0.28
CA ASP A 40 -8.09 20.26 -0.15
C ASP A 40 -7.85 18.74 -0.33
N ARG A 41 -6.59 18.31 -0.36
CA ARG A 41 -6.20 16.90 -0.53
C ARG A 41 -6.87 15.98 0.48
N TYR A 42 -6.92 16.37 1.75
CA TYR A 42 -7.52 15.56 2.80
C TYR A 42 -9.03 15.40 2.56
N LEU A 43 -9.74 16.49 2.29
CA LEU A 43 -11.18 16.45 2.03
C LEU A 43 -11.52 15.65 0.76
N VAL A 44 -10.71 15.76 -0.29
CA VAL A 44 -10.85 14.93 -1.49
C VAL A 44 -10.59 13.46 -1.16
N GLY A 45 -9.49 13.13 -0.48
CA GLY A 45 -9.13 11.75 -0.15
C GLY A 45 -10.12 11.03 0.76
N THR A 46 -10.73 11.77 1.69
CA THR A 46 -11.82 11.31 2.56
C THR A 46 -13.18 11.21 1.87
N GLY A 47 -13.30 11.65 0.60
CA GLY A 47 -14.56 11.65 -0.13
C GLY A 47 -15.56 12.72 0.32
N LYS A 48 -15.15 13.64 1.20
CA LYS A 48 -15.96 14.76 1.70
C LYS A 48 -16.05 15.93 0.71
N MET A 49 -15.08 16.02 -0.19
CA MET A 49 -15.09 16.94 -1.33
C MET A 49 -15.01 16.12 -2.62
N LYS A 50 -15.98 16.33 -3.51
CA LYS A 50 -15.98 15.70 -4.83
C LYS A 50 -15.06 16.47 -5.77
N MET A 51 -14.02 15.80 -6.25
CA MET A 51 -13.13 16.31 -7.28
C MET A 51 -13.03 15.29 -8.41
N TYR A 52 -13.95 15.40 -9.37
CA TYR A 52 -14.13 14.41 -10.44
C TYR A 52 -13.57 14.88 -11.79
N ASP A 53 -13.20 16.15 -11.87
CA ASP A 53 -12.65 16.81 -13.04
C ASP A 53 -11.47 17.67 -12.59
N PHE A 54 -10.51 17.86 -13.49
CA PHE A 54 -9.39 18.76 -13.24
C PHE A 54 -9.87 20.21 -13.29
N ASP A 55 -9.26 21.07 -12.48
CA ASP A 55 -9.45 22.52 -12.54
C ASP A 55 -8.11 23.26 -12.58
N ASP A 56 -8.16 24.55 -12.91
CA ASP A 56 -6.97 25.41 -13.03
C ASP A 56 -6.48 25.94 -11.67
N GLN A 57 -7.18 25.67 -10.57
CA GLN A 57 -6.86 26.17 -9.23
C GLN A 57 -5.93 25.21 -8.47
N HIS A 58 -5.89 23.95 -8.86
CA HIS A 58 -5.13 22.90 -8.20
C HIS A 58 -3.94 22.40 -9.04
N PHE A 59 -2.90 21.97 -8.33
CA PHE A 59 -1.80 21.20 -8.91
C PHE A 59 -1.98 19.72 -8.59
N TYR A 60 -1.89 18.86 -9.61
CA TYR A 60 -2.10 17.42 -9.49
C TYR A 60 -0.76 16.67 -9.65
N PRO A 61 -0.06 16.35 -8.54
CA PRO A 61 1.31 15.85 -8.61
C PRO A 61 1.44 14.48 -9.31
N ALA A 62 0.39 13.66 -9.26
CA ALA A 62 0.33 12.33 -9.86
C ALA A 62 0.44 12.35 -11.40
N LEU A 63 0.06 13.45 -12.07
CA LEU A 63 0.04 13.52 -13.54
C LEU A 63 1.43 13.34 -14.15
N THR A 64 2.46 13.86 -13.48
CA THR A 64 3.87 13.77 -13.91
C THR A 64 4.74 12.95 -12.97
N ALA A 65 4.36 12.86 -11.68
CA ALA A 65 5.03 12.12 -10.59
C ALA A 65 6.41 11.52 -10.91
N VAL A 66 7.57 12.13 -10.69
CA VAL A 66 8.95 11.55 -10.89
C VAL A 66 9.29 10.80 -12.21
N ASP A 67 8.36 10.68 -13.17
CA ASP A 67 8.53 10.21 -14.54
C ASP A 67 9.16 8.80 -14.71
N PHE A 68 8.82 7.84 -13.85
CA PHE A 68 9.29 6.46 -14.05
C PHE A 68 8.79 5.84 -15.36
N TYR A 69 7.68 6.32 -15.92
CA TYR A 69 7.15 5.86 -17.21
C TYR A 69 8.22 5.91 -18.33
N HIS A 70 9.06 6.95 -18.33
CA HIS A 70 10.16 7.08 -19.28
C HIS A 70 11.51 6.56 -18.76
N HIS A 71 11.69 6.54 -17.44
CA HIS A 71 12.98 6.25 -16.81
C HIS A 71 13.10 4.83 -16.21
N TYR A 72 12.08 3.97 -16.33
CA TYR A 72 12.03 2.67 -15.62
C TYR A 72 13.26 1.78 -15.84
N LYS A 73 13.90 1.82 -17.01
CA LYS A 73 15.10 1.01 -17.28
C LYS A 73 16.29 1.43 -16.42
N GLU A 74 16.47 2.73 -16.26
CA GLU A 74 17.54 3.33 -15.46
C GLU A 74 17.28 3.06 -13.98
N ASP A 75 16.03 3.25 -13.57
CA ASP A 75 15.60 3.06 -12.18
C ASP A 75 15.73 1.58 -11.76
N ILE A 76 15.30 0.64 -12.61
CA ILE A 76 15.45 -0.79 -12.36
C ILE A 76 16.92 -1.23 -12.37
N ALA A 77 17.77 -0.62 -13.21
CA ALA A 77 19.21 -0.88 -13.15
C ALA A 77 19.82 -0.49 -11.79
N LEU A 78 19.38 0.63 -11.20
CA LEU A 78 19.78 1.05 -9.85
C LEU A 78 19.27 0.08 -8.77
N PHE A 79 18.06 -0.48 -8.92
CA PHE A 79 17.56 -1.54 -8.04
C PHE A 79 18.43 -2.81 -8.14
N GLY A 80 18.82 -3.18 -9.36
CA GLY A 80 19.75 -4.28 -9.62
C GLY A 80 21.13 -4.04 -9.01
N GLU A 81 21.64 -2.80 -9.04
CA GLU A 81 22.90 -2.42 -8.41
C GLU A 81 22.86 -2.56 -6.88
N MET A 82 21.74 -2.21 -6.22
CA MET A 82 21.55 -2.50 -4.80
C MET A 82 21.41 -4.00 -4.50
N GLY A 83 21.19 -4.83 -5.52
CA GLY A 83 21.08 -6.27 -5.39
C GLY A 83 19.70 -6.77 -5.02
N PHE A 84 18.64 -5.99 -5.27
CA PHE A 84 17.24 -6.35 -5.00
C PHE A 84 16.93 -7.78 -5.44
N LYS A 85 16.18 -8.50 -4.62
CA LYS A 85 15.63 -9.83 -4.93
C LYS A 85 14.18 -9.75 -5.37
N THR A 86 13.49 -8.68 -4.98
CA THR A 86 12.13 -8.39 -5.41
C THR A 86 11.93 -6.89 -5.62
N TYR A 87 10.99 -6.54 -6.47
CA TYR A 87 10.52 -5.16 -6.62
C TYR A 87 9.00 -5.18 -6.58
N ARG A 88 8.44 -4.50 -5.57
CA ARG A 88 7.00 -4.33 -5.47
C ARG A 88 6.57 -3.09 -6.26
N LEU A 89 5.62 -3.28 -7.15
CA LEU A 89 4.97 -2.21 -7.90
C LEU A 89 3.48 -2.47 -8.01
N SER A 90 2.71 -1.47 -8.44
CA SER A 90 1.35 -1.67 -8.90
C SER A 90 1.23 -1.52 -10.40
N ILE A 91 0.20 -2.14 -10.96
CA ILE A 91 -0.25 -1.87 -12.32
C ILE A 91 -1.34 -0.81 -12.25
N ALA A 92 -1.23 0.24 -13.06
CA ALA A 92 -2.30 1.21 -13.24
C ALA A 92 -3.46 0.55 -13.98
N TRP A 93 -4.60 0.34 -13.33
CA TRP A 93 -5.82 -0.21 -13.93
C TRP A 93 -6.15 0.56 -15.21
N THR A 94 -6.08 1.90 -15.16
CA THR A 94 -6.40 2.77 -16.29
C THR A 94 -5.39 2.72 -17.45
N ARG A 95 -4.23 2.08 -17.30
CA ARG A 95 -3.38 1.74 -18.45
C ARG A 95 -3.86 0.49 -19.17
N ILE A 96 -4.54 -0.42 -18.49
CA ILE A 96 -5.01 -1.69 -19.04
C ILE A 96 -6.46 -1.57 -19.57
N PHE A 97 -7.33 -0.94 -18.79
CA PHE A 97 -8.70 -0.61 -19.16
C PHE A 97 -8.95 0.86 -18.81
N PRO A 98 -8.73 1.79 -19.76
CA PRO A 98 -8.79 3.24 -19.54
C PRO A 98 -10.06 3.73 -18.87
N ASN A 99 -11.21 3.25 -19.32
CA ASN A 99 -12.52 3.50 -18.75
C ASN A 99 -12.96 2.36 -17.82
N GLY A 100 -12.34 1.18 -17.89
CA GLY A 100 -12.63 0.03 -17.05
C GLY A 100 -13.64 -0.95 -17.67
N ASP A 101 -14.53 -0.47 -18.53
CA ASP A 101 -15.61 -1.25 -19.15
C ASP A 101 -15.32 -1.70 -20.60
N GLU A 102 -14.14 -1.40 -21.15
CA GLU A 102 -13.81 -1.80 -22.52
C GLU A 102 -13.81 -3.32 -22.71
N LYS A 103 -14.22 -3.77 -23.90
CA LYS A 103 -14.26 -5.20 -24.23
C LYS A 103 -12.87 -5.82 -24.38
N LYS A 104 -11.87 -5.03 -24.78
CA LYS A 104 -10.48 -5.46 -24.98
C LYS A 104 -9.56 -4.57 -24.16
N PRO A 105 -8.47 -5.13 -23.60
CA PRO A 105 -7.48 -4.33 -22.90
C PRO A 105 -6.68 -3.47 -23.89
N ASN A 106 -6.08 -2.41 -23.36
CA ASN A 106 -5.13 -1.58 -24.06
C ASN A 106 -3.76 -2.29 -24.16
N GLU A 107 -3.37 -2.68 -25.37
CA GLU A 107 -2.12 -3.41 -25.62
C GLU A 107 -0.87 -2.60 -25.27
N GLU A 108 -0.91 -1.28 -25.40
CA GLU A 108 0.24 -0.43 -25.06
C GLU A 108 0.55 -0.47 -23.56
N GLY A 109 -0.50 -0.38 -22.73
CA GLY A 109 -0.37 -0.56 -21.28
C GLY A 109 0.12 -1.97 -20.91
N LEU A 110 -0.40 -3.01 -21.56
CA LEU A 110 0.07 -4.39 -21.32
C LEU A 110 1.57 -4.54 -21.66
N LYS A 111 1.99 -4.00 -22.80
CA LYS A 111 3.39 -4.05 -23.24
C LYS A 111 4.31 -3.24 -22.34
N PHE A 112 3.85 -2.11 -21.82
CA PHE A 112 4.60 -1.29 -20.87
C PHE A 112 5.01 -2.10 -19.63
N TYR A 113 4.05 -2.75 -18.95
CA TYR A 113 4.35 -3.57 -17.77
C TYR A 113 5.11 -4.84 -18.12
N GLU A 114 4.83 -5.47 -19.27
CA GLU A 114 5.63 -6.61 -19.74
C GLU A 114 7.12 -6.24 -19.86
N ASN A 115 7.42 -5.04 -20.36
CA ASN A 115 8.80 -4.55 -20.47
C ASN A 115 9.42 -4.26 -19.10
N ILE A 116 8.65 -3.70 -18.14
CA ILE A 116 9.10 -3.52 -16.75
C ILE A 116 9.47 -4.87 -16.12
N PHE A 117 8.60 -5.88 -16.26
CA PHE A 117 8.86 -7.21 -15.69
C PHE A 117 10.08 -7.86 -16.33
N LYS A 118 10.23 -7.78 -17.66
CA LYS A 118 11.41 -8.27 -18.36
C LYS A 118 12.69 -7.54 -17.93
N GLU A 119 12.63 -6.23 -17.70
CA GLU A 119 13.79 -5.47 -17.20
C GLU A 119 14.12 -5.87 -15.75
N CYS A 120 13.13 -6.14 -14.88
CA CYS A 120 13.39 -6.70 -13.54
C CYS A 120 14.11 -8.04 -13.61
N HIS A 121 13.62 -8.96 -14.46
CA HIS A 121 14.20 -10.29 -14.64
C HIS A 121 15.64 -10.27 -15.16
N LYS A 122 16.01 -9.28 -15.98
CA LYS A 122 17.39 -9.07 -16.44
C LYS A 122 18.38 -8.90 -15.27
N TYR A 123 17.91 -8.38 -14.13
CA TYR A 123 18.71 -8.22 -12.90
C TYR A 123 18.37 -9.26 -11.83
N SER A 124 17.63 -10.33 -12.17
CA SER A 124 17.16 -11.36 -11.22
C SER A 124 16.30 -10.79 -10.08
N ILE A 125 15.49 -9.78 -10.40
CA ILE A 125 14.54 -9.16 -9.48
C ILE A 125 13.16 -9.76 -9.76
N GLU A 126 12.55 -10.39 -8.75
CA GLU A 126 11.21 -10.94 -8.87
C GLU A 126 10.12 -9.87 -8.68
N PRO A 127 9.22 -9.65 -9.66
CA PRO A 127 8.11 -8.72 -9.48
C PRO A 127 7.13 -9.20 -8.40
N LEU A 128 6.77 -8.29 -7.49
CA LEU A 128 5.63 -8.42 -6.59
C LEU A 128 4.57 -7.39 -7.00
N VAL A 129 3.46 -7.84 -7.58
CA VAL A 129 2.53 -6.93 -8.27
C VAL A 129 1.25 -6.70 -7.49
N THR A 130 0.98 -5.45 -7.14
CA THR A 130 -0.32 -5.04 -6.58
C THR A 130 -1.28 -4.69 -7.72
N ILE A 131 -2.42 -5.38 -7.79
CA ILE A 131 -3.37 -5.25 -8.91
C ILE A 131 -4.16 -3.94 -8.80
N ASN A 132 -4.65 -3.60 -7.61
CA ASN A 132 -5.28 -2.32 -7.34
C ASN A 132 -4.60 -1.65 -6.15
N HIS A 133 -3.88 -0.57 -6.45
CA HIS A 133 -3.21 0.26 -5.44
C HIS A 133 -3.87 1.63 -5.47
N PHE A 134 -5.07 1.69 -4.89
CA PHE A 134 -5.93 2.88 -4.81
C PHE A 134 -6.50 3.39 -6.15
N ASP A 135 -6.08 2.82 -7.27
CA ASP A 135 -6.29 3.38 -8.60
C ASP A 135 -7.53 2.78 -9.30
N CYS A 136 -8.64 3.50 -9.25
CA CYS A 136 -9.89 3.12 -9.91
C CYS A 136 -10.15 4.02 -11.13
N PRO A 137 -10.58 3.46 -12.28
CA PRO A 137 -10.96 4.27 -13.44
C PRO A 137 -12.04 5.29 -13.09
N MET A 138 -11.75 6.58 -13.30
CA MET A 138 -12.67 7.67 -12.95
C MET A 138 -13.99 7.57 -13.72
N TYR A 139 -13.95 6.97 -14.91
CA TYR A 139 -15.14 6.66 -15.69
C TYR A 139 -16.11 5.74 -14.93
N LEU A 140 -15.64 4.64 -14.33
CA LEU A 140 -16.51 3.75 -13.53
C LEU A 140 -17.04 4.45 -12.28
N ILE A 141 -16.24 5.33 -11.68
CA ILE A 141 -16.71 6.13 -10.54
C ILE A 141 -17.87 7.04 -10.96
N LYS A 142 -17.73 7.77 -12.08
CA LYS A 142 -18.79 8.64 -12.61
C LYS A 142 -20.03 7.86 -13.06
N LYS A 143 -19.83 6.68 -13.68
CA LYS A 143 -20.91 5.91 -14.33
C LYS A 143 -21.72 5.06 -13.36
N ILE A 144 -21.06 4.37 -12.43
CA ILE A 144 -21.68 3.39 -11.52
C ILE A 144 -21.39 3.68 -10.04
N GLY A 145 -20.73 4.78 -9.71
CA GLY A 145 -20.40 5.15 -8.33
C GLY A 145 -19.19 4.42 -7.74
N GLY A 146 -18.37 3.77 -8.59
CA GLY A 146 -17.18 3.04 -8.15
C GLY A 146 -17.55 1.80 -7.35
N TRP A 147 -16.76 1.48 -6.30
CA TRP A 147 -16.93 0.25 -5.52
C TRP A 147 -18.23 0.15 -4.73
N ARG A 148 -19.03 1.23 -4.62
CA ARG A 148 -20.40 1.13 -4.10
C ARG A 148 -21.28 0.24 -4.99
N SER A 149 -20.99 0.16 -6.29
CA SER A 149 -21.67 -0.75 -7.21
C SER A 149 -20.97 -2.10 -7.25
N ARG A 150 -21.78 -3.15 -7.14
CA ARG A 150 -21.30 -4.53 -7.22
C ARG A 150 -20.76 -4.89 -8.62
N GLU A 151 -21.11 -4.13 -9.65
CA GLU A 151 -20.56 -4.31 -11.01
C GLU A 151 -19.03 -4.16 -11.04
N MET A 152 -18.44 -3.42 -10.10
CA MET A 152 -16.97 -3.32 -9.97
C MET A 152 -16.28 -4.67 -9.83
N ILE A 153 -16.93 -5.65 -9.21
CA ILE A 153 -16.41 -7.03 -9.10
C ILE A 153 -16.14 -7.61 -10.49
N HIS A 154 -17.06 -7.40 -11.44
CA HIS A 154 -16.91 -7.89 -12.80
C HIS A 154 -15.76 -7.18 -13.55
N TYR A 155 -15.66 -5.86 -13.42
CA TYR A 155 -14.58 -5.11 -14.07
C TYR A 155 -13.21 -5.47 -13.50
N PHE A 156 -13.10 -5.64 -12.18
CA PHE A 156 -11.88 -6.08 -11.53
C PHE A 156 -11.53 -7.53 -11.91
N TYR A 157 -12.51 -8.42 -12.00
CA TYR A 157 -12.30 -9.79 -12.46
C TYR A 157 -11.72 -9.82 -13.88
N LYS A 158 -12.27 -9.00 -14.79
CA LYS A 158 -11.77 -8.86 -16.16
C LYS A 158 -10.33 -8.32 -16.20
N LEU A 159 -9.99 -7.37 -15.33
CA LEU A 159 -8.61 -6.91 -15.13
C LEU A 159 -7.74 -8.10 -14.72
N CYS A 160 -8.05 -8.77 -13.61
CA CYS A 160 -7.28 -9.91 -13.08
C CYS A 160 -7.08 -11.00 -14.14
N MET A 161 -8.14 -11.41 -14.84
CA MET A 161 -8.07 -12.39 -15.92
C MET A 161 -7.09 -11.97 -17.01
N THR A 162 -7.07 -10.70 -17.39
CA THR A 162 -6.15 -10.17 -18.39
C THR A 162 -4.71 -10.24 -17.89
N LEU A 163 -4.44 -9.78 -16.65
CA LEU A 163 -3.10 -9.73 -16.09
C LEU A 163 -2.52 -11.14 -15.87
N PHE A 164 -3.28 -12.03 -15.25
CA PHE A 164 -2.84 -13.39 -14.97
C PHE A 164 -2.55 -14.18 -16.26
N ASN A 165 -3.35 -14.00 -17.32
CA ASN A 165 -3.05 -14.62 -18.60
C ASN A 165 -1.85 -13.98 -19.31
N ARG A 166 -1.76 -12.64 -19.33
CA ARG A 166 -0.68 -11.94 -20.07
C ARG A 166 0.68 -12.16 -19.42
N TYR A 167 0.75 -12.15 -18.10
CA TYR A 167 2.01 -12.20 -17.35
C TYR A 167 2.28 -13.55 -16.69
N LYS A 168 1.57 -14.60 -17.13
CA LYS A 168 1.82 -15.97 -16.70
C LYS A 168 3.29 -16.33 -16.89
N GLY A 169 3.94 -16.81 -15.84
CA GLY A 169 5.37 -17.14 -15.82
C GLY A 169 6.32 -15.93 -15.74
N LEU A 170 5.84 -14.69 -15.88
CA LEU A 170 6.63 -13.46 -15.66
C LEU A 170 6.42 -12.89 -14.25
N VAL A 171 5.26 -13.13 -13.64
CA VAL A 171 4.94 -12.65 -12.30
C VAL A 171 4.38 -13.79 -11.48
N LYS A 172 4.97 -14.02 -10.31
CA LYS A 172 4.57 -15.09 -9.38
C LYS A 172 3.77 -14.55 -8.19
N TYR A 173 4.19 -13.42 -7.62
CA TYR A 173 3.61 -12.86 -6.40
C TYR A 173 2.68 -11.70 -6.74
N TRP A 174 1.45 -11.77 -6.25
CA TRP A 174 0.43 -10.76 -6.47
C TRP A 174 -0.19 -10.33 -5.16
N ILE A 175 -0.69 -9.09 -5.14
CA ILE A 175 -1.51 -8.54 -4.08
C ILE A 175 -2.78 -8.00 -4.76
N THR A 176 -3.95 -8.33 -4.22
CA THR A 176 -5.23 -7.90 -4.83
C THR A 176 -5.47 -6.40 -4.62
N PHE A 177 -5.64 -6.00 -3.36
CA PHE A 177 -5.92 -4.61 -2.96
C PHE A 177 -4.87 -4.12 -1.97
N ASN A 178 -4.30 -2.93 -2.23
CA ASN A 178 -3.44 -2.26 -1.25
C ASN A 178 -4.26 -1.73 -0.07
N GLU A 179 -3.74 -1.92 1.15
CA GLU A 179 -4.25 -1.36 2.40
C GLU A 179 -5.78 -1.30 2.45
N ILE A 180 -6.46 -2.45 2.31
CA ILE A 180 -7.91 -2.50 2.13
C ILE A 180 -8.68 -1.81 3.29
N ASN A 181 -8.08 -1.74 4.48
CA ASN A 181 -8.63 -1.05 5.65
C ASN A 181 -8.60 0.48 5.55
N MET A 182 -7.85 1.07 4.61
CA MET A 182 -7.84 2.50 4.36
C MET A 182 -9.18 3.03 3.88
N ILE A 183 -10.09 2.17 3.42
CA ILE A 183 -11.45 2.57 3.07
C ILE A 183 -12.19 3.25 4.23
N LEU A 184 -11.88 2.89 5.49
CA LEU A 184 -12.48 3.50 6.68
C LEU A 184 -11.98 4.92 6.97
N HIS A 185 -10.92 5.36 6.29
CA HIS A 185 -10.27 6.65 6.55
C HIS A 185 -10.23 7.53 5.29
N PHE A 186 -9.82 6.97 4.16
CA PHE A 186 -9.64 7.66 2.87
C PHE A 186 -10.44 6.93 1.77
N PRO A 187 -11.79 6.88 1.85
CA PRO A 187 -12.64 6.11 0.94
C PRO A 187 -12.56 6.53 -0.53
N PHE A 188 -12.24 7.79 -0.84
CA PHE A 188 -12.04 8.20 -2.24
C PHE A 188 -10.77 7.59 -2.82
N VAL A 189 -9.68 7.56 -2.05
CA VAL A 189 -8.42 6.92 -2.44
C VAL A 189 -8.59 5.41 -2.49
N ALA A 190 -9.12 4.80 -1.43
CA ALA A 190 -9.19 3.33 -1.32
C ALA A 190 -10.20 2.68 -2.27
N ALA A 191 -11.27 3.40 -2.66
CA ALA A 191 -12.41 2.78 -3.33
C ALA A 191 -13.15 3.70 -4.32
N GLY A 192 -12.66 4.92 -4.57
CA GLY A 192 -13.32 5.86 -5.48
C GLY A 192 -14.67 6.37 -4.95
N ILE A 193 -14.84 6.44 -3.63
CA ILE A 193 -16.09 6.83 -2.99
C ILE A 193 -16.01 8.29 -2.52
N SER A 194 -16.95 9.10 -3.00
CA SER A 194 -17.31 10.37 -2.38
C SER A 194 -18.74 10.31 -1.84
N PHE A 195 -19.01 10.97 -0.72
CA PHE A 195 -20.30 10.86 -0.06
C PHE A 195 -21.30 11.89 -0.57
N GLU A 196 -22.57 11.52 -0.56
CA GLU A 196 -23.69 12.45 -0.72
C GLU A 196 -24.10 13.04 0.63
N GLU A 197 -24.78 14.19 0.60
CA GLU A 197 -25.34 14.78 1.81
C GLU A 197 -26.34 13.80 2.47
N ASN A 198 -26.20 13.59 3.78
CA ASN A 198 -27.01 12.67 4.59
C ASN A 198 -26.87 11.17 4.24
N GLU A 199 -25.85 10.77 3.48
CA GLU A 199 -25.55 9.36 3.21
C GLU A 199 -25.01 8.67 4.48
N ASN A 200 -25.41 7.42 4.73
CA ASN A 200 -24.77 6.62 5.78
C ASN A 200 -23.39 6.16 5.28
N GLU A 201 -22.36 6.94 5.60
CA GLU A 201 -20.99 6.69 5.15
C GLU A 201 -20.49 5.30 5.55
N THR A 202 -20.85 4.82 6.74
CA THR A 202 -20.48 3.46 7.17
C THR A 202 -21.10 2.41 6.28
N GLN A 203 -22.40 2.52 5.95
CA GLN A 203 -23.05 1.58 5.04
C GLN A 203 -22.37 1.56 3.67
N VAL A 204 -21.98 2.73 3.13
CA VAL A 204 -21.32 2.83 1.82
C VAL A 204 -19.94 2.18 1.86
N MET A 205 -19.12 2.51 2.86
CA MET A 205 -17.78 1.93 3.04
C MET A 205 -17.86 0.40 3.22
N ILE A 206 -18.79 -0.09 4.04
CA ILE A 206 -18.98 -1.54 4.26
C ILE A 206 -19.47 -2.26 3.01
N THR A 207 -20.35 -1.63 2.23
CA THR A 207 -20.80 -2.19 0.95
C THR A 207 -19.63 -2.32 -0.03
N ALA A 208 -18.83 -1.26 -0.16
CA ALA A 208 -17.71 -1.23 -1.08
C ALA A 208 -16.58 -2.19 -0.70
N VAL A 209 -16.18 -2.23 0.58
CA VAL A 209 -15.14 -3.17 1.03
C VAL A 209 -15.62 -4.61 0.91
N HIS A 210 -16.91 -4.88 1.11
CA HIS A 210 -17.46 -6.22 0.87
C HIS A 210 -17.30 -6.61 -0.60
N HIS A 211 -17.59 -5.72 -1.55
CA HIS A 211 -17.34 -5.98 -2.97
C HIS A 211 -15.86 -6.21 -3.27
N GLN A 212 -14.94 -5.44 -2.68
CA GLN A 212 -13.49 -5.65 -2.82
C GLN A 212 -13.07 -7.02 -2.27
N LEU A 213 -13.63 -7.46 -1.13
CA LEU A 213 -13.34 -8.76 -0.54
C LEU A 213 -13.83 -9.93 -1.41
N ILE A 214 -15.03 -9.81 -1.98
CA ILE A 214 -15.53 -10.79 -2.97
C ILE A 214 -14.66 -10.81 -4.22
N ALA A 215 -14.29 -9.64 -4.74
CA ALA A 215 -13.40 -9.52 -5.90
C ALA A 215 -12.00 -10.10 -5.63
N SER A 216 -11.48 -9.92 -4.41
CA SER A 216 -10.21 -10.50 -3.95
C SER A 216 -10.28 -12.03 -3.94
N ALA A 217 -11.32 -12.61 -3.34
CA ALA A 217 -11.52 -14.06 -3.35
C ALA A 217 -11.69 -14.64 -4.76
N MET A 218 -12.41 -13.95 -5.66
CA MET A 218 -12.51 -14.35 -7.07
C MET A 218 -11.16 -14.29 -7.79
N ALA A 219 -10.34 -13.27 -7.52
CA ALA A 219 -9.01 -13.14 -8.08
C ALA A 219 -8.07 -14.24 -7.57
N THR A 220 -8.15 -14.61 -6.29
CA THR A 220 -7.41 -15.75 -5.72
C THR A 220 -7.72 -17.04 -6.47
N ARG A 221 -9.02 -17.37 -6.59
CA ARG A 221 -9.46 -18.56 -7.33
C ARG A 221 -8.92 -18.57 -8.76
N LEU A 222 -9.13 -17.47 -9.47
CA LEU A 222 -8.76 -17.32 -10.88
C LEU A 222 -7.25 -17.43 -11.09
N ALA A 223 -6.45 -16.87 -10.18
CA ALA A 223 -5.00 -16.92 -10.28
C ALA A 223 -4.49 -18.37 -10.23
N HIS A 224 -5.01 -19.18 -9.30
CA HIS A 224 -4.63 -20.58 -9.15
C HIS A 224 -5.16 -21.45 -10.29
N GLU A 225 -6.34 -21.15 -10.83
CA GLU A 225 -6.89 -21.81 -12.05
C GLU A 225 -6.01 -21.56 -13.28
N ILE A 226 -5.48 -20.33 -13.44
CA ILE A 226 -4.63 -19.95 -14.58
C ILE A 226 -3.21 -20.50 -14.42
N ASP A 227 -2.62 -20.39 -13.23
CA ASP A 227 -1.29 -20.90 -12.90
C ASP A 227 -1.20 -21.23 -11.41
N SER A 228 -1.07 -22.52 -11.09
CA SER A 228 -0.96 -23.01 -9.72
C SER A 228 0.31 -22.53 -8.99
N ASN A 229 1.27 -21.92 -9.69
CA ASN A 229 2.46 -21.30 -9.07
C ASN A 229 2.21 -19.88 -8.57
N ASN A 230 1.10 -19.25 -8.95
CA ASN A 230 0.74 -17.93 -8.44
C ASN A 230 0.62 -17.96 -6.92
N GLN A 231 1.04 -16.87 -6.29
CA GLN A 231 0.90 -16.63 -4.87
C GLN A 231 0.17 -15.32 -4.67
N ILE A 232 -1.01 -15.37 -4.05
CA ILE A 232 -1.91 -14.22 -3.87
C ILE A 232 -1.89 -13.80 -2.42
N GLY A 233 -1.54 -12.54 -2.18
CA GLY A 233 -1.51 -11.93 -0.85
C GLY A 233 -2.64 -10.94 -0.63
N CYS A 234 -3.07 -10.80 0.62
CA CYS A 234 -3.79 -9.60 1.05
C CYS A 234 -2.78 -8.51 1.46
N MET A 235 -3.25 -7.26 1.60
CA MET A 235 -2.45 -6.17 2.14
C MET A 235 -3.28 -5.32 3.10
N LEU A 236 -2.73 -5.07 4.30
CA LEU A 236 -3.31 -4.16 5.29
C LEU A 236 -2.31 -3.09 5.75
N ALA A 237 -2.85 -1.91 6.09
CA ALA A 237 -2.13 -0.89 6.84
C ALA A 237 -2.08 -1.29 8.31
N ALA A 238 -0.92 -1.76 8.79
CA ALA A 238 -0.80 -2.31 10.14
C ALA A 238 -0.31 -1.26 11.17
N GLY A 239 0.16 -1.74 12.32
CA GLY A 239 0.63 -0.95 13.47
C GLY A 239 -0.30 -1.13 14.66
N SER A 240 0.07 -2.01 15.58
CA SER A 240 -0.76 -2.30 16.75
C SER A 240 -0.98 -1.07 17.63
N TYR A 241 -2.19 -0.97 18.18
CA TYR A 241 -2.55 -0.05 19.24
C TYR A 241 -2.11 -0.61 20.59
N TYR A 242 -1.32 0.18 21.32
CA TYR A 242 -1.07 -0.03 22.74
C TYR A 242 -2.16 0.65 23.57
N PRO A 243 -2.54 0.10 24.73
CA PRO A 243 -3.36 0.85 25.66
C PRO A 243 -2.54 1.99 26.28
N GLU A 244 -3.15 3.17 26.44
CA GLU A 244 -2.49 4.33 27.06
C GLU A 244 -2.04 4.00 28.49
N THR A 245 -2.89 3.30 29.23
CA THR A 245 -2.60 2.87 30.61
C THR A 245 -3.06 1.43 30.82
N CYS A 246 -2.71 0.83 31.97
CA CYS A 246 -3.21 -0.49 32.36
C CYS A 246 -4.68 -0.48 32.85
N LYS A 247 -5.43 0.62 32.66
CA LYS A 247 -6.86 0.67 32.95
C LYS A 247 -7.60 -0.34 32.06
N PRO A 248 -8.53 -1.13 32.62
CA PRO A 248 -9.28 -2.11 31.84
C PRO A 248 -9.98 -1.53 30.60
N GLU A 249 -10.45 -0.29 30.69
CA GLU A 249 -11.13 0.42 29.60
C GLU A 249 -10.17 0.79 28.46
N ASP A 250 -8.95 1.25 28.77
CA ASP A 250 -7.92 1.53 27.77
C ASP A 250 -7.44 0.23 27.10
N TYR A 251 -7.27 -0.84 27.89
CA TYR A 251 -6.92 -2.17 27.38
C TYR A 251 -8.00 -2.73 26.43
N TRP A 252 -9.27 -2.64 26.83
CA TRP A 252 -10.37 -3.05 25.97
C TRP A 252 -10.49 -2.20 24.70
N LYS A 253 -10.28 -0.88 24.81
CA LYS A 253 -10.28 0.02 23.66
C LYS A 253 -9.18 -0.35 22.66
N ALA A 254 -7.96 -0.66 23.13
CA ALA A 254 -6.88 -1.13 22.27
C ALA A 254 -7.24 -2.44 21.54
N ILE A 255 -7.90 -3.39 22.20
CA ILE A 255 -8.41 -4.62 21.56
C ILE A 255 -9.42 -4.28 20.45
N CYS A 256 -10.35 -3.36 20.71
CA CYS A 256 -11.36 -2.94 19.73
C CYS A 256 -10.72 -2.23 18.52
N ASP A 257 -9.75 -1.35 18.75
CA ASP A 257 -9.06 -0.60 17.68
C ASP A 257 -8.21 -1.53 16.80
N ASN A 258 -7.50 -2.48 17.41
CA ASN A 258 -6.77 -3.52 16.68
C ASN A 258 -7.72 -4.41 15.85
N ARG A 259 -8.89 -4.77 16.39
CA ARG A 259 -9.92 -5.53 15.66
C ARG A 259 -10.43 -4.80 14.42
N GLU A 260 -10.52 -3.48 14.47
CA GLU A 260 -10.89 -2.64 13.32
C GLU A 260 -9.82 -2.71 12.22
N ILE A 261 -8.53 -2.63 12.57
CA ILE A 261 -7.42 -2.81 11.63
C ILE A 261 -7.47 -4.18 10.95
N TYR A 262 -7.68 -5.25 11.71
CA TYR A 262 -7.62 -6.63 11.19
C TYR A 262 -8.87 -7.07 10.46
N MET A 263 -9.98 -6.34 10.58
CA MET A 263 -11.32 -6.78 10.18
C MET A 263 -11.37 -7.39 8.77
N PHE A 264 -10.74 -6.73 7.80
CA PHE A 264 -10.78 -7.14 6.40
C PHE A 264 -9.66 -8.12 6.05
N ALA A 265 -8.50 -8.04 6.72
CA ALA A 265 -7.45 -9.04 6.59
C ALA A 265 -7.92 -10.41 7.12
N ASP A 266 -8.72 -10.42 8.19
CA ASP A 266 -9.39 -11.60 8.72
C ASP A 266 -10.27 -12.29 7.67
N VAL A 267 -11.08 -11.52 6.93
CA VAL A 267 -11.91 -12.07 5.86
C VAL A 267 -11.04 -12.67 4.76
N GLN A 268 -9.97 -11.99 4.34
CA GLN A 268 -9.10 -12.49 3.27
C GLN A 268 -8.26 -13.71 3.69
N ALA A 269 -7.78 -13.76 4.93
CA ALA A 269 -6.91 -14.80 5.41
C ALA A 269 -7.66 -16.02 5.98
N ARG A 270 -8.84 -15.82 6.57
CA ARG A 270 -9.65 -16.87 7.23
C ARG A 270 -10.96 -17.19 6.51
N GLY A 271 -11.40 -16.33 5.59
CA GLY A 271 -12.52 -16.60 4.69
C GLY A 271 -13.91 -16.28 5.25
N TYR A 272 -14.01 -15.52 6.35
CA TYR A 272 -15.29 -15.13 6.93
C TYR A 272 -15.16 -13.85 7.77
N TYR A 273 -16.28 -13.14 7.96
CA TYR A 273 -16.38 -12.03 8.90
C TYR A 273 -16.54 -12.57 10.33
N HIS A 274 -15.67 -12.15 11.25
CA HIS A 274 -15.82 -12.50 12.66
C HIS A 274 -17.04 -11.84 13.30
N ASN A 275 -17.56 -12.47 14.36
CA ASN A 275 -18.74 -11.97 15.07
C ASN A 275 -18.57 -10.53 15.58
N TYR A 276 -17.36 -10.15 16.01
CA TYR A 276 -17.11 -8.78 16.46
C TYR A 276 -17.26 -7.76 15.32
N ALA A 277 -16.90 -8.14 14.08
CA ALA A 277 -17.01 -7.26 12.93
C ALA A 277 -18.48 -7.05 12.56
N LEU A 278 -19.27 -8.13 12.57
CA LEU A 278 -20.71 -8.05 12.33
C LEU A 278 -21.41 -7.15 13.36
N LYS A 279 -21.03 -7.24 14.65
CA LYS A 279 -21.55 -6.37 15.71
C LYS A 279 -21.08 -4.92 15.57
N TRP A 280 -19.82 -4.69 15.25
CA TRP A 280 -19.28 -3.35 14.99
C TRP A 280 -20.03 -2.65 13.83
N ILE A 281 -20.40 -3.41 12.80
CA ILE A 281 -21.17 -2.93 11.63
C ILE A 281 -22.62 -2.62 12.02
N GLU A 282 -23.27 -3.53 12.76
CA GLU A 282 -24.65 -3.36 13.25
C GLU A 282 -24.80 -2.12 14.14
N GLU A 283 -23.87 -1.91 15.08
CA GLU A 283 -23.85 -0.75 15.98
C GLU A 283 -23.75 0.60 15.23
N ARG A 284 -23.28 0.58 13.98
CA ARG A 284 -23.16 1.75 13.10
C ARG A 284 -24.30 1.85 12.07
N ASN A 285 -25.42 1.16 12.32
CA ASN A 285 -26.58 1.12 11.45
C ASN A 285 -26.25 0.70 10.02
N ALA A 286 -25.27 -0.20 9.87
CA ALA A 286 -24.87 -0.75 8.59
C ALA A 286 -25.12 -2.28 8.56
N LYS A 287 -25.09 -2.86 7.36
CA LYS A 287 -25.17 -4.31 7.14
C LYS A 287 -24.36 -4.72 5.92
N ILE A 288 -23.95 -5.99 5.89
CA ILE A 288 -23.32 -6.60 4.73
C ILE A 288 -24.42 -7.19 3.84
N ASP A 289 -24.45 -6.79 2.56
CA ASP A 289 -25.35 -7.35 1.54
C ASP A 289 -24.76 -8.64 0.93
N PHE A 290 -24.76 -9.72 1.72
CA PHE A 290 -24.37 -11.04 1.22
C PHE A 290 -25.33 -11.50 0.14
N ARG A 291 -24.81 -11.84 -1.03
CA ARG A 291 -25.55 -12.56 -2.07
C ARG A 291 -25.29 -14.07 -1.98
N GLU A 292 -26.12 -14.83 -2.67
CA GLU A 292 -25.96 -16.28 -2.79
C GLU A 292 -24.55 -16.63 -3.29
N GLY A 293 -23.86 -17.52 -2.56
CA GLY A 293 -22.49 -17.96 -2.87
C GLY A 293 -21.36 -17.09 -2.30
N ASP A 294 -21.65 -15.89 -1.77
CA ASP A 294 -20.60 -14.98 -1.29
C ASP A 294 -19.81 -15.56 -0.11
N LYS A 295 -20.50 -16.21 0.83
CA LYS A 295 -19.85 -16.77 2.02
C LYS A 295 -18.96 -17.95 1.67
N GLU A 296 -19.43 -18.81 0.76
CA GLU A 296 -18.72 -19.98 0.26
C GLU A 296 -17.47 -19.54 -0.50
N LEU A 297 -17.61 -18.56 -1.40
CA LEU A 297 -16.51 -18.00 -2.18
C LEU A 297 -15.40 -17.43 -1.28
N LEU A 298 -15.75 -16.63 -0.25
CA LEU A 298 -14.77 -16.10 0.70
C LEU A 298 -14.05 -17.23 1.45
N LYS A 299 -14.79 -18.25 1.88
CA LYS A 299 -14.26 -19.36 2.67
C LYS A 299 -13.29 -20.23 1.88
N GLU A 300 -13.60 -20.50 0.62
CA GLU A 300 -12.84 -21.42 -0.23
C GLU A 300 -11.58 -20.78 -0.84
N ASN A 301 -11.51 -19.45 -0.92
CA ASN A 301 -10.50 -18.74 -1.71
C ASN A 301 -9.74 -17.69 -0.89
N THR A 302 -9.24 -18.12 0.27
CA THR A 302 -8.38 -17.27 1.13
C THR A 302 -7.00 -17.07 0.52
N VAL A 303 -6.37 -15.93 0.83
CA VAL A 303 -5.03 -15.58 0.33
C VAL A 303 -3.93 -16.54 0.80
N ASP A 304 -2.87 -16.71 0.02
CA ASP A 304 -1.73 -17.58 0.30
C ASP A 304 -0.79 -17.01 1.37
N PHE A 305 -0.64 -15.67 1.40
CA PHE A 305 0.18 -14.95 2.37
C PHE A 305 -0.48 -13.66 2.84
N VAL A 306 -0.03 -13.14 3.98
CA VAL A 306 -0.51 -11.86 4.53
C VAL A 306 0.60 -10.84 4.41
N SER A 307 0.40 -9.82 3.57
CA SER A 307 1.33 -8.71 3.48
C SER A 307 0.83 -7.49 4.23
N PHE A 308 1.73 -6.62 4.68
CA PHE A 308 1.34 -5.43 5.43
C PHE A 308 2.35 -4.29 5.30
N SER A 309 1.87 -3.08 5.53
CA SER A 309 2.71 -1.91 5.79
C SER A 309 2.90 -1.71 7.29
N TYR A 310 4.08 -1.24 7.68
CA TYR A 310 4.33 -0.77 9.03
C TYR A 310 5.17 0.51 8.99
N TYR A 311 4.75 1.51 9.74
CA TYR A 311 5.52 2.74 9.88
C TYR A 311 5.59 3.27 11.31
N SER A 312 4.54 3.03 12.10
CA SER A 312 4.38 3.50 13.48
C SER A 312 3.42 2.58 14.23
N SER A 313 3.61 2.43 15.54
CA SER A 313 2.57 1.97 16.47
C SER A 313 1.61 3.11 16.80
N ARG A 314 0.54 2.80 17.53
CA ARG A 314 -0.49 3.76 17.96
C ARG A 314 -0.82 3.58 19.44
N VAL A 315 -1.48 4.56 20.06
CA VAL A 315 -1.95 4.47 21.44
C VAL A 315 -3.46 4.71 21.51
N SER A 316 -4.18 3.73 22.06
CA SER A 316 -5.62 3.79 22.33
C SER A 316 -5.87 4.30 23.74
N SER A 317 -6.78 5.24 23.85
CA SER A 317 -7.28 5.79 25.12
C SER A 317 -8.81 5.72 25.12
N SER A 318 -9.38 5.32 26.26
CA SER A 318 -10.82 5.43 26.52
C SER A 318 -11.25 6.88 26.78
N ASP A 319 -10.31 7.76 27.14
CA ASP A 319 -10.52 9.21 27.21
C ASP A 319 -10.42 9.82 25.79
N LEU A 320 -11.59 10.20 25.25
CA LEU A 320 -11.75 10.77 23.91
C LEU A 320 -11.04 12.12 23.75
N SER A 321 -10.79 12.85 24.85
CA SER A 321 -10.12 14.15 24.79
C SER A 321 -8.63 14.06 24.40
N LYS A 322 -8.06 12.86 24.52
CA LYS A 322 -6.64 12.60 24.23
C LYS A 322 -6.36 12.21 22.78
N GLY A 323 -7.39 12.01 21.98
CA GLY A 323 -7.30 11.74 20.54
C GLY A 323 -7.08 12.99 19.68
N ASN A 324 -6.44 14.05 20.20
CA ASN A 324 -6.29 15.33 19.51
C ASN A 324 -5.18 15.28 18.44
N GLN A 325 -5.59 15.56 17.20
CA GLN A 325 -4.92 15.28 15.93
C GLN A 325 -3.68 16.14 15.61
N SER A 326 -2.85 15.63 14.69
CA SER A 326 -2.10 16.44 13.71
C SER A 326 -2.60 16.09 12.30
N GLU A 327 -2.60 17.06 11.37
CA GLU A 327 -3.03 16.87 9.96
C GLU A 327 -2.27 15.75 9.21
N SER A 328 -1.14 15.30 9.77
CA SER A 328 -0.22 14.33 9.17
C SER A 328 -0.48 12.86 9.54
N ASN A 329 -1.39 12.57 10.48
CA ASN A 329 -1.67 11.21 10.94
C ASN A 329 -3.12 10.81 10.58
N ILE A 330 -3.26 9.83 9.70
CA ILE A 330 -4.56 9.37 9.16
C ILE A 330 -5.38 8.64 10.25
N PHE A 331 -4.69 8.06 11.25
CA PHE A 331 -5.31 7.33 12.35
C PHE A 331 -5.29 8.18 13.62
N ALA A 332 -6.45 8.47 14.19
CA ALA A 332 -6.52 9.16 15.48
C ALA A 332 -5.98 8.26 16.59
N SER A 333 -5.03 8.76 17.37
CA SER A 333 -4.44 8.05 18.51
C SER A 333 -3.86 9.02 19.54
N ALA A 334 -3.77 8.61 20.80
CA ALA A 334 -3.01 9.34 21.81
C ALA A 334 -1.50 9.32 21.47
N ARG A 335 -0.75 10.29 22.02
CA ARG A 335 0.72 10.31 21.88
C ARG A 335 1.37 9.34 22.86
N ASN A 336 2.38 8.62 22.39
CA ASN A 336 3.19 7.78 23.25
C ASN A 336 4.38 8.58 23.82
N PRO A 337 4.42 8.90 25.12
CA PRO A 337 5.47 9.74 25.71
C PRO A 337 6.85 9.05 25.73
N TYR A 338 6.93 7.76 25.38
CA TYR A 338 8.17 6.98 25.38
C TYR A 338 8.82 6.88 23.99
N LEU A 339 8.14 7.34 22.94
CA LEU A 339 8.62 7.23 21.56
C LEU A 339 9.04 8.60 21.01
N LYS A 340 10.05 8.59 20.14
CA LYS A 340 10.38 9.76 19.32
C LYS A 340 9.42 9.85 18.14
N GLU A 341 9.22 11.05 17.62
CA GLU A 341 8.42 11.29 16.42
C GLU A 341 9.31 11.83 15.29
N SER A 342 8.98 11.47 14.05
CA SER A 342 9.55 12.07 12.84
C SER A 342 9.08 13.52 12.65
N GLU A 343 9.67 14.25 11.71
CA GLU A 343 9.23 15.62 11.37
C GLU A 343 7.76 15.70 10.93
N TRP A 344 7.18 14.59 10.45
CA TRP A 344 5.75 14.49 10.10
C TRP A 344 4.89 13.95 11.25
N GLY A 345 5.40 13.85 12.47
CA GLY A 345 4.64 13.45 13.66
C GLY A 345 4.37 11.94 13.76
N TRP A 346 5.11 11.11 13.02
CA TRP A 346 4.95 9.65 13.06
C TRP A 346 5.88 9.07 14.12
N ALA A 347 5.36 8.26 15.03
CA ALA A 347 6.17 7.66 16.09
C ALA A 347 7.13 6.62 15.51
N ILE A 348 8.36 6.60 16.01
CA ILE A 348 9.41 5.67 15.59
C ILE A 348 9.45 4.55 16.63
N ASP A 349 8.94 3.38 16.26
CA ASP A 349 8.80 2.23 17.17
C ASP A 349 9.24 0.90 16.55
N PRO A 350 10.55 0.61 16.55
CA PRO A 350 11.06 -0.66 16.05
C PRO A 350 10.51 -1.87 16.82
N LEU A 351 10.25 -1.74 18.13
CA LEU A 351 9.69 -2.85 18.90
C LEU A 351 8.22 -3.11 18.51
N GLY A 352 7.46 -2.05 18.24
CA GLY A 352 6.11 -2.15 17.70
C GLY A 352 6.04 -2.84 16.35
N PHE A 353 7.10 -2.73 15.54
CA PHE A 353 7.21 -3.49 14.30
C PHE A 353 7.30 -4.99 14.58
N ARG A 354 8.18 -5.42 15.50
CA ARG A 354 8.29 -6.82 15.94
C ARG A 354 7.00 -7.33 16.58
N SER A 355 6.35 -6.51 17.43
CA SER A 355 5.07 -6.85 18.05
C SER A 355 3.98 -7.08 16.99
N THR A 356 3.89 -6.19 16.00
CA THR A 356 2.92 -6.31 14.89
C THR A 356 3.20 -7.58 14.06
N ILE A 357 4.47 -7.86 13.74
CA ILE A 357 4.86 -9.09 13.01
C ILE A 357 4.38 -10.34 13.76
N ASN A 358 4.63 -10.42 15.06
CA ASN A 358 4.21 -11.55 15.89
C ASN A 358 2.68 -11.66 15.96
N GLU A 359 1.98 -10.55 16.22
CA GLU A 359 0.53 -10.55 16.34
C GLU A 359 -0.16 -11.02 15.04
N LEU A 360 0.33 -10.58 13.88
CA LEU A 360 -0.17 -11.04 12.59
C LEU A 360 0.14 -12.52 12.36
N TYR A 361 1.33 -12.98 12.72
CA TYR A 361 1.72 -14.38 12.51
C TYR A 361 0.93 -15.33 13.42
N ASP A 362 0.84 -15.03 14.72
CA ASP A 362 0.05 -15.81 15.68
C ASP A 362 -1.42 -15.87 15.30
N ARG A 363 -1.95 -14.77 14.73
CA ARG A 363 -3.33 -14.68 14.28
C ARG A 363 -3.61 -15.54 13.06
N TYR A 364 -2.75 -15.48 12.04
CA TYR A 364 -3.06 -16.06 10.73
C TYR A 364 -2.38 -17.39 10.46
N GLN A 365 -1.21 -17.63 11.05
CA GLN A 365 -0.36 -18.80 10.77
C GLN A 365 -0.15 -19.01 9.27
N LYS A 366 -0.02 -17.90 8.54
CA LYS A 366 0.31 -17.82 7.12
C LYS A 366 1.64 -17.08 6.96
N PRO A 367 2.41 -17.34 5.89
CA PRO A 367 3.60 -16.55 5.58
C PRO A 367 3.28 -15.06 5.57
N LEU A 368 4.17 -14.27 6.16
CA LEU A 368 4.06 -12.82 6.19
C LEU A 368 4.97 -12.18 5.14
N PHE A 369 4.60 -11.00 4.66
CA PHE A 369 5.46 -10.18 3.80
C PHE A 369 5.38 -8.71 4.23
N VAL A 370 6.50 -8.14 4.69
CA VAL A 370 6.57 -6.69 4.91
C VAL A 370 6.71 -6.02 3.55
N VAL A 371 5.63 -5.40 3.09
CA VAL A 371 5.57 -4.81 1.75
C VAL A 371 5.70 -3.30 1.73
N GLU A 372 5.68 -2.66 2.89
CA GLU A 372 6.05 -1.26 3.08
C GLU A 372 6.61 -1.02 4.48
N ASN A 373 7.74 -0.33 4.54
CA ASN A 373 8.29 0.29 5.74
C ASN A 373 9.29 1.36 5.31
N GLY A 374 9.36 2.49 6.02
CA GLY A 374 10.32 3.54 5.67
C GLY A 374 10.12 4.82 6.47
N LEU A 375 11.07 5.74 6.30
CA LEU A 375 11.05 7.04 6.95
C LEU A 375 10.94 8.15 5.91
N GLY A 376 9.86 8.92 6.01
CA GLY A 376 9.70 10.16 5.26
C GLY A 376 10.41 11.30 5.97
N ALA A 377 11.42 11.89 5.33
CA ALA A 377 12.21 13.00 5.86
C ALA A 377 12.61 13.96 4.74
N LYS A 378 13.06 15.17 5.10
CA LYS A 378 13.64 16.12 4.14
C LYS A 378 15.10 15.74 3.91
N ASP A 379 15.47 15.57 2.64
CA ASP A 379 16.87 15.40 2.27
C ASP A 379 17.50 16.75 1.89
N ILE A 380 18.78 16.91 2.22
CA ILE A 380 19.60 18.07 1.87
C ILE A 380 20.64 17.59 0.85
N ILE A 381 20.76 18.32 -0.26
CA ILE A 381 21.83 18.12 -1.24
C ILE A 381 23.02 18.97 -0.81
N GLU A 382 24.14 18.32 -0.55
CA GLU A 382 25.40 18.98 -0.21
C GLU A 382 26.03 19.67 -1.44
N LYS A 383 27.04 20.51 -1.21
CA LYS A 383 27.70 21.26 -2.30
C LYS A 383 28.34 20.36 -3.36
N ASP A 384 28.73 19.14 -3.00
CA ASP A 384 29.31 18.15 -3.91
C ASP A 384 28.26 17.24 -4.59
N GLY A 385 26.97 17.45 -4.29
CA GLY A 385 25.85 16.66 -4.81
C GLY A 385 25.51 15.41 -4.00
N SER A 386 26.24 15.13 -2.91
CA SER A 386 25.93 14.01 -2.02
C SER A 386 24.72 14.31 -1.12
N ILE A 387 24.13 13.25 -0.56
CA ILE A 387 22.97 13.33 0.35
C ILE A 387 23.25 12.40 1.53
N HIS A 388 23.52 12.99 2.69
CA HIS A 388 23.82 12.28 3.93
C HIS A 388 22.55 12.03 4.74
N ASP A 389 22.00 10.83 4.64
CA ASP A 389 20.70 10.47 5.21
C ASP A 389 20.79 9.43 6.34
N GLU A 390 21.72 9.64 7.29
CA GLU A 390 21.91 8.73 8.44
C GLU A 390 20.63 8.55 9.27
N TYR A 391 19.73 9.54 9.32
CA TYR A 391 18.42 9.40 9.98
C TYR A 391 17.56 8.29 9.35
N ARG A 392 17.65 8.10 8.04
CA ARG A 392 16.91 7.06 7.30
C ARG A 392 17.57 5.70 7.53
N ILE A 393 18.90 5.67 7.48
CA ILE A 393 19.69 4.47 7.79
C ILE A 393 19.40 4.00 9.20
N ASP A 394 19.45 4.87 10.21
CA ASP A 394 19.19 4.53 11.61
C ASP A 394 17.79 3.97 11.84
N TYR A 395 16.75 4.59 11.23
CA TYR A 395 15.39 4.07 11.28
C TYR A 395 15.31 2.64 10.71
N LEU A 396 15.82 2.44 9.48
CA LEU A 396 15.73 1.15 8.80
C LEU A 396 16.56 0.08 9.53
N ARG A 397 17.76 0.41 10.00
CA ARG A 397 18.62 -0.46 10.80
C ARG A 397 17.89 -0.99 12.03
N GLN A 398 17.25 -0.10 12.81
CA GLN A 398 16.53 -0.50 14.01
C GLN A 398 15.32 -1.41 13.68
N HIS A 399 14.55 -1.07 12.65
CA HIS A 399 13.38 -1.87 12.23
C HIS A 399 13.79 -3.24 11.66
N ILE A 400 14.84 -3.29 10.85
CA ILE A 400 15.38 -4.55 10.32
C ILE A 400 15.93 -5.43 11.44
N GLN A 401 16.58 -4.84 12.46
CA GLN A 401 17.03 -5.60 13.62
C GLN A 401 15.84 -6.19 14.41
N ALA A 402 14.76 -5.43 14.59
CA ALA A 402 13.55 -5.93 15.26
C ALA A 402 12.84 -7.01 14.44
N MET A 403 12.79 -6.86 13.10
CA MET A 403 12.28 -7.88 12.18
C MET A 403 13.13 -9.15 12.21
N LYS A 404 14.46 -9.01 12.26
CA LYS A 404 15.39 -10.15 12.40
C LYS A 404 15.14 -10.89 13.71
N ASP A 405 14.91 -10.16 14.80
CA ASP A 405 14.52 -10.75 16.08
C ASP A 405 13.19 -11.51 15.99
N ALA A 406 12.18 -11.00 15.26
CA ALA A 406 10.92 -11.72 15.03
C ALA A 406 11.13 -13.07 14.34
N VAL A 407 12.05 -13.12 13.37
CA VAL A 407 12.37 -14.36 12.64
C VAL A 407 13.21 -15.30 13.51
N GLU A 408 14.31 -14.82 14.10
CA GLU A 408 15.30 -15.68 14.77
C GLU A 408 14.89 -16.09 16.18
N LYS A 409 14.21 -15.21 16.91
CA LYS A 409 13.85 -15.44 18.33
C LYS A 409 12.42 -15.93 18.47
N ASP A 410 11.51 -15.43 17.64
CA ASP A 410 10.08 -15.73 17.76
C ASP A 410 9.58 -16.77 16.74
N GLY A 411 10.38 -17.07 15.71
CA GLY A 411 10.08 -18.14 14.76
C GLY A 411 9.08 -17.77 13.66
N VAL A 412 8.87 -16.47 13.41
CA VAL A 412 7.92 -16.01 12.40
C VAL A 412 8.37 -16.36 10.98
N ASP A 413 7.45 -16.91 10.18
CA ASP A 413 7.68 -17.14 8.75
C ASP A 413 7.50 -15.84 7.95
N LEU A 414 8.62 -15.19 7.67
CA LEU A 414 8.67 -13.97 6.87
C LEU A 414 9.29 -14.23 5.49
N MET A 415 8.55 -13.87 4.44
CA MET A 415 8.93 -14.06 3.03
C MET A 415 9.98 -13.05 2.57
N GLY A 416 9.84 -11.79 2.99
CA GLY A 416 10.64 -10.69 2.48
C GLY A 416 10.35 -9.35 3.13
N TYR A 417 11.09 -8.35 2.67
CA TYR A 417 11.03 -6.97 3.14
C TYR A 417 11.28 -6.01 1.98
N THR A 418 10.27 -5.20 1.66
CA THR A 418 10.39 -4.11 0.67
C THR A 418 10.20 -2.76 1.31
N THR A 419 11.24 -1.94 1.29
CA THR A 419 11.17 -0.55 1.79
C THR A 419 10.26 0.29 0.91
N TRP A 420 9.41 1.09 1.53
CA TRP A 420 8.52 1.99 0.81
C TRP A 420 9.29 3.11 0.12
N GLY A 421 8.87 3.44 -1.11
CA GLY A 421 9.41 4.54 -1.89
C GLY A 421 10.92 4.42 -2.04
N CYS A 422 11.42 3.24 -2.42
CA CYS A 422 12.85 2.95 -2.56
C CYS A 422 13.59 3.90 -3.52
N ILE A 423 12.84 4.57 -4.39
CA ILE A 423 13.18 5.79 -5.11
C ILE A 423 12.17 6.87 -4.68
N ASP A 424 12.62 8.12 -4.58
CA ASP A 424 11.72 9.22 -4.23
C ASP A 424 10.50 9.27 -5.16
N LEU A 425 9.33 9.48 -4.56
CA LEU A 425 8.02 9.45 -5.22
C LEU A 425 7.08 10.48 -4.59
N ILE A 426 5.90 10.69 -5.19
CA ILE A 426 4.87 11.56 -4.62
C ILE A 426 4.29 10.91 -3.35
N SER A 427 4.32 11.57 -2.20
CA SER A 427 3.70 11.03 -0.97
C SER A 427 2.18 10.89 -1.12
N ASN A 428 1.59 9.80 -0.59
CA ASN A 428 0.14 9.60 -0.67
C ASN A 428 -0.61 10.59 0.23
N GLY A 429 -0.19 10.72 1.50
CA GLY A 429 -0.89 11.57 2.48
C GLY A 429 -0.86 13.06 2.13
N THR A 430 0.30 13.60 1.71
CA THR A 430 0.46 15.05 1.50
C THR A 430 0.58 15.46 0.03
N GLY A 431 0.81 14.52 -0.90
CA GLY A 431 1.02 14.85 -2.32
C GLY A 431 2.39 15.46 -2.60
N GLU A 432 3.32 15.37 -1.65
CA GLU A 432 4.60 16.06 -1.68
C GLU A 432 5.74 15.12 -2.09
N VAL A 433 6.71 15.66 -2.83
CA VAL A 433 8.03 15.02 -3.03
C VAL A 433 9.00 15.40 -1.92
N LYS A 434 8.79 16.55 -1.26
CA LYS A 434 9.65 17.02 -0.16
C LYS A 434 9.73 16.03 1.02
N LYS A 435 8.70 15.20 1.21
CA LYS A 435 8.71 14.06 2.15
C LYS A 435 9.31 12.84 1.44
N ARG A 436 10.63 12.66 1.55
CA ARG A 436 11.41 11.67 0.77
C ARG A 436 11.63 10.39 1.56
N TYR A 437 11.52 9.25 0.87
CA TYR A 437 11.72 7.92 1.45
C TYR A 437 12.91 7.16 0.84
N GLY A 438 13.31 7.52 -0.38
CA GLY A 438 14.12 6.63 -1.19
C GLY A 438 15.57 6.53 -0.80
N PHE A 439 16.20 5.48 -1.33
CA PHE A 439 17.65 5.37 -1.46
C PHE A 439 18.17 6.16 -2.66
N ILE A 440 17.27 6.42 -3.61
CA ILE A 440 17.54 7.17 -4.84
C ILE A 440 16.73 8.46 -4.76
N TYR A 441 17.45 9.57 -4.71
CA TYR A 441 16.87 10.90 -4.79
C TYR A 441 16.44 11.21 -6.21
N VAL A 442 15.30 11.87 -6.37
CA VAL A 442 14.86 12.44 -7.66
C VAL A 442 14.85 13.96 -7.57
N ASP A 443 15.58 14.61 -8.48
CA ASP A 443 15.64 16.06 -8.62
C ASP A 443 14.32 16.62 -9.16
N ARG A 444 13.38 16.79 -8.23
CA ARG A 444 12.06 17.35 -8.45
C ARG A 444 11.53 17.97 -7.15
N ASP A 445 10.84 19.10 -7.27
CA ASP A 445 10.08 19.74 -6.20
C ASP A 445 8.58 19.36 -6.19
N ASN A 446 7.83 19.90 -5.22
CA ASN A 446 6.39 19.62 -5.06
C ASN A 446 5.54 20.09 -6.26
N LEU A 447 6.01 21.08 -7.04
CA LEU A 447 5.31 21.66 -8.19
C LEU A 447 5.77 21.06 -9.52
N GLY A 448 6.63 20.02 -9.48
CA GLY A 448 7.08 19.32 -10.67
C GLY A 448 8.29 19.93 -11.37
N ASN A 449 8.93 20.95 -10.78
CA ASN A 449 10.16 21.54 -11.33
C ASN A 449 11.38 20.73 -10.90
N GLY A 450 12.36 20.58 -11.79
CA GLY A 450 13.61 19.88 -11.54
C GLY A 450 14.10 19.15 -12.80
N THR A 451 15.30 18.57 -12.75
CA THR A 451 15.88 17.85 -13.89
C THR A 451 15.47 16.38 -13.97
N TYR A 452 14.74 15.87 -12.97
CA TYR A 452 14.37 14.46 -12.82
C TYR A 452 15.58 13.51 -12.76
N LYS A 453 16.78 14.04 -12.50
CA LYS A 453 17.98 13.20 -12.32
C LYS A 453 17.88 12.35 -11.06
N ARG A 454 18.38 11.12 -11.16
CA ARG A 454 18.49 10.18 -10.04
C ARG A 454 19.87 10.30 -9.38
N ILE A 455 19.89 10.50 -8.06
CA ILE A 455 21.11 10.63 -7.26
C ILE A 455 21.10 9.57 -6.17
N LYS A 456 22.17 8.80 -6.03
CA LYS A 456 22.32 7.79 -4.97
C LYS A 456 22.60 8.49 -3.64
N LYS A 457 21.79 8.21 -2.61
CA LYS A 457 22.02 8.68 -1.24
C LYS A 457 22.99 7.74 -0.51
N ASP A 458 23.48 8.12 0.67
CA ASP A 458 24.32 7.22 1.47
C ASP A 458 23.61 5.90 1.80
N SER A 459 22.31 5.98 2.09
CA SER A 459 21.44 4.83 2.35
C SER A 459 21.37 3.82 1.18
N PHE A 460 21.65 4.24 -0.07
CA PHE A 460 21.78 3.33 -1.22
C PHE A 460 22.89 2.30 -1.01
N TYR A 461 24.08 2.79 -0.65
CA TYR A 461 25.25 1.94 -0.46
C TYR A 461 25.12 1.09 0.81
N TRP A 462 24.50 1.65 1.85
CA TRP A 462 24.16 0.93 3.06
C TRP A 462 23.20 -0.23 2.78
N TYR A 463 22.08 0.01 2.11
CA TYR A 463 21.08 -1.05 1.86
C TYR A 463 21.61 -2.11 0.89
N LYS A 464 22.44 -1.73 -0.08
CA LYS A 464 23.22 -2.68 -0.89
C LYS A 464 24.01 -3.65 0.01
N LYS A 465 24.69 -3.14 1.04
CA LYS A 465 25.45 -3.97 1.98
C LYS A 465 24.56 -4.86 2.85
N VAL A 466 23.41 -4.35 3.28
CA VAL A 466 22.39 -5.14 4.00
C VAL A 466 21.98 -6.35 3.16
N ILE A 467 21.64 -6.14 1.89
CA ILE A 467 21.20 -7.21 0.98
C ILE A 467 22.33 -8.20 0.69
N GLU A 468 23.53 -7.72 0.35
CA GLU A 468 24.71 -8.56 0.09
C GLU A 468 25.05 -9.50 1.26
N THR A 469 24.85 -9.01 2.49
CA THR A 469 25.12 -9.77 3.71
C THR A 469 23.89 -10.47 4.28
N ASN A 470 22.76 -10.41 3.56
CA ASN A 470 21.48 -10.95 3.99
C ASN A 470 21.10 -10.54 5.43
N GLY A 471 21.24 -9.24 5.75
CA GLY A 471 20.91 -8.66 7.05
C GLY A 471 21.87 -9.04 8.20
N ILE A 472 23.08 -9.51 7.88
CA ILE A 472 24.14 -9.71 8.90
C ILE A 472 24.80 -8.39 9.26
N ASN A 473 25.05 -7.51 8.28
CA ASN A 473 25.59 -6.17 8.49
C ASN A 473 24.47 -5.15 8.31
N LEU A 474 24.16 -4.42 9.39
CA LEU A 474 23.13 -3.38 9.47
C LEU A 474 23.74 -2.06 9.91
#